data_AF-A0A9W6WL13-F1
#
_entry.id   AF-A0A9W6WL13-F1
#
_cell.length_a   1.000
_cell.length_b   1.000
_cell.length_c   1.000
_cell.angle_alpha   90.00
_cell.angle_beta   90.00
_cell.angle_gamma   90.00
#
_symmetry.space_group_name_H-M   'P 1'
#
loop_
_entity.id
_entity.type
_entity.pdbx_description
1 polymer ?
#
loop_
_entity_poly.entity_id
_entity_poly.type
_entity_poly.pdbx_seq_one_letter_code
_entity_poly.pdbx_strand_id
1 'polypeptide(L)'
;MFKQQISKFSTSANLLARAGKGYRISPHIKLRAPILPTVDNINVNDDHPLWEFFNNKEFVRAPADIQFNGRAWSIQELRKKSFDDLHCLWYICLKERNKLYREEHIYKQTDSLRSYEYDALSEEIRKSMWKIKQVLSERDHAHQNVQELYDTEVSKYLDEFKENYLKDEDVESDAWFDKLERLQYAIFGIPDVLDYNTIVDLRFLEGIKYIGNLKFEKFQKAAD
;
A
#
# COMPACT_ATOMS: atom_id res chain seq x y z
N MET A 1 72.94 -6.09 -6.62
CA MET A 1 72.71 -6.55 -8.00
C MET A 1 71.25 -6.24 -8.34
N PHE A 2 71.00 -5.46 -9.39
CA PHE A 2 69.74 -5.17 -10.12
C PHE A 2 69.74 -3.70 -10.56
N LYS A 3 70.43 -3.42 -11.67
CA LYS A 3 70.39 -2.12 -12.35
C LYS A 3 69.07 -2.03 -13.11
N GLN A 4 68.25 -1.03 -12.79
CA GLN A 4 67.05 -0.68 -13.56
C GLN A 4 67.46 -0.28 -14.98
N GLN A 5 66.90 -0.98 -15.98
CA GLN A 5 67.01 -0.61 -17.38
C GLN A 5 66.09 0.59 -17.64
N ILE A 6 66.68 1.77 -17.78
CA ILE A 6 65.98 2.93 -18.34
C ILE A 6 65.98 2.74 -19.86
N SER A 7 64.82 2.52 -20.46
CA SER A 7 64.68 2.45 -21.92
C SER A 7 65.06 3.81 -22.52
N LYS A 8 66.24 3.88 -23.14
CA LYS A 8 66.64 5.01 -23.97
C LYS A 8 65.85 4.91 -25.28
N PHE A 9 64.91 5.82 -25.49
CA PHE A 9 64.27 5.98 -26.79
C PHE A 9 65.33 6.33 -27.84
N SER A 10 65.42 5.51 -28.89
CA SER A 10 66.42 5.68 -29.95
C SER A 10 66.09 6.90 -30.81
N THR A 11 67.08 7.75 -31.02
CA THR A 11 67.06 8.83 -32.01
C THR A 11 67.67 8.32 -33.32
N SER A 12 66.96 7.45 -34.03
CA SER A 12 67.33 7.10 -35.41
C SER A 12 66.16 6.49 -36.19
N ALA A 13 65.25 7.35 -36.62
CA ALA A 13 64.31 7.02 -37.70
C ALA A 13 63.92 8.29 -38.46
N ASN A 14 64.84 8.78 -39.29
CA ASN A 14 64.46 9.57 -40.45
C ASN A 14 64.42 8.60 -41.63
N LEU A 15 63.22 8.30 -42.16
CA LEU A 15 62.88 8.47 -43.58
C LEU A 15 61.61 7.69 -43.99
N LEU A 16 60.76 8.41 -44.74
CA LEU A 16 59.80 7.91 -45.73
C LEU A 16 58.48 7.29 -45.26
N ALA A 17 57.64 8.13 -44.64
CA ALA A 17 56.21 8.05 -44.89
C ALA A 17 55.77 9.35 -45.60
N ARG A 18 55.13 9.22 -46.77
CA ARG A 18 54.22 10.26 -47.30
C ARG A 18 53.01 10.33 -46.39
N ALA A 19 53.22 10.74 -45.14
CA ALA A 19 52.20 10.84 -44.14
C ALA A 19 51.34 12.05 -44.49
N GLY A 20 50.12 11.80 -44.99
CA GLY A 20 49.11 12.85 -45.19
C GLY A 20 49.07 13.69 -43.91
N LYS A 21 49.22 15.02 -44.07
CA LYS A 21 49.44 16.02 -42.99
C LYS A 21 48.89 15.49 -41.66
N GLY A 22 49.75 14.84 -40.87
CA GLY A 22 49.35 14.35 -39.56
C GLY A 22 48.78 15.54 -38.81
N TYR A 23 47.60 15.40 -38.19
CA TYR A 23 46.89 16.51 -37.56
C TYR A 23 47.81 17.19 -36.55
N ARG A 24 48.50 18.25 -36.98
CA ARG A 24 49.38 19.04 -36.12
C ARG A 24 48.47 19.86 -35.23
N ILE A 25 48.47 19.54 -33.95
CA ILE A 25 47.84 20.35 -32.91
C ILE A 25 48.37 21.78 -33.08
N SER A 26 47.45 22.76 -33.09
CA SER A 26 47.85 24.17 -33.24
C SER A 26 48.89 24.53 -32.17
N PRO A 27 50.01 25.17 -32.53
CA PRO A 27 51.05 25.61 -31.58
C PRO A 27 50.52 26.55 -30.49
N HIS A 28 49.33 27.12 -30.70
CA HIS A 28 48.67 28.07 -29.80
C HIS A 28 47.77 27.39 -28.75
N ILE A 29 47.60 26.06 -28.82
CA ILE A 29 46.80 25.31 -27.84
C ILE A 29 47.60 25.21 -26.55
N LYS A 30 47.13 25.93 -25.52
CA LYS A 30 47.65 25.84 -24.16
C LYS A 30 46.81 24.82 -23.40
N LEU A 31 47.47 23.91 -22.69
CA LEU A 31 46.80 23.02 -21.74
C LEU A 31 46.19 23.90 -20.65
N ARG A 32 44.86 23.84 -20.51
CA ARG A 32 44.14 24.50 -19.42
C ARG A 32 43.89 23.49 -18.29
N ALA A 33 43.77 24.00 -17.07
CA ALA A 33 43.33 23.18 -15.95
C ALA A 33 41.94 22.58 -16.23
N PRO A 34 41.61 21.39 -15.70
CA PRO A 34 40.27 20.84 -15.79
C PRO A 34 39.23 21.80 -15.21
N ILE A 35 38.08 21.93 -15.88
CA ILE A 35 36.95 22.69 -15.38
C ILE A 35 36.17 21.77 -14.43
N LEU A 36 36.03 22.18 -13.17
CA LEU A 36 35.27 21.40 -12.19
C LEU A 36 33.77 21.53 -12.48
N PRO A 37 32.99 20.44 -12.41
CA PRO A 37 31.54 20.53 -12.52
C PRO A 37 30.97 21.29 -11.31
N THR A 38 30.09 22.25 -11.57
CA THR A 38 29.42 23.07 -10.53
C THR A 38 27.95 22.69 -10.40
N VAL A 39 27.44 22.67 -9.16
CA VAL A 39 26.03 22.38 -8.84
C VAL A 39 25.06 23.41 -9.40
N ASP A 40 25.52 24.65 -9.64
CA ASP A 40 24.73 25.76 -10.19
C ASP A 40 24.11 25.46 -11.56
N ASN A 41 24.66 24.49 -12.30
CA ASN A 41 24.12 24.05 -13.58
C ASN A 41 22.90 23.13 -13.45
N ILE A 42 22.60 22.63 -12.24
CA ILE A 42 21.54 21.65 -11.99
C ILE A 42 20.40 22.35 -11.25
N ASN A 43 19.21 22.36 -11.86
CA ASN A 43 17.99 22.81 -11.20
C ASN A 43 17.17 21.59 -10.76
N VAL A 44 16.97 21.43 -9.45
CA VAL A 44 16.20 20.31 -8.86
C VAL A 44 14.84 20.85 -8.43
N ASN A 45 13.77 20.22 -8.91
CA ASN A 45 12.42 20.57 -8.48
C ASN A 45 12.23 20.30 -6.98
N ASP A 46 11.51 21.18 -6.30
CA ASP A 46 11.18 21.02 -4.89
C ASP A 46 10.31 19.80 -4.61
N ASP A 47 9.45 19.42 -5.55
CA ASP A 47 8.55 18.25 -5.48
C ASP A 47 9.17 17.03 -6.17
N HIS A 48 10.48 16.85 -6.05
CA HIS A 48 11.14 15.66 -6.58
C HIS A 48 10.72 14.40 -5.78
N PRO A 49 10.33 13.28 -6.41
CA PRO A 49 9.80 12.10 -5.72
C PRO A 49 10.81 11.46 -4.75
N LEU A 50 12.12 11.65 -4.98
CA LEU A 50 13.15 11.15 -4.06
C LEU A 50 13.11 11.85 -2.69
N TRP A 51 12.50 13.04 -2.58
CA TRP A 51 12.30 13.69 -1.28
C TRP A 51 11.37 12.90 -0.36
N GLU A 52 10.55 11.99 -0.89
CA GLU A 52 9.69 11.11 -0.09
C GLU A 52 10.49 10.13 0.79
N PHE A 53 11.77 9.89 0.48
CA PHE A 53 12.67 9.08 1.32
C PHE A 53 13.26 9.86 2.50
N PHE A 54 12.99 11.17 2.58
CA PHE A 54 13.45 12.05 3.63
C PHE A 54 12.25 12.50 4.46
N ASN A 55 12.53 12.91 5.69
CA ASN A 55 11.56 13.59 6.52
C ASN A 55 11.83 15.10 6.45
N ASN A 56 10.86 15.90 6.03
CA ASN A 56 10.99 17.36 5.93
C ASN A 56 12.23 17.88 5.18
N LYS A 57 12.72 17.14 4.16
CA LYS A 57 13.96 17.42 3.42
C LYS A 57 15.23 17.47 4.32
N GLU A 58 15.17 16.91 5.52
CA GLU A 58 16.30 16.80 6.43
C GLU A 58 17.14 15.57 6.11
N PHE A 59 18.46 15.68 6.24
CA PHE A 59 19.37 14.57 5.96
C PHE A 59 19.14 13.39 6.93
N VAL A 60 18.94 13.68 8.21
CA VAL A 60 18.65 12.73 9.30
C VAL A 60 17.83 13.49 10.36
N ARG A 61 16.81 12.84 10.94
CA ARG A 61 15.91 13.42 11.94
C ARG A 61 16.62 13.72 13.27
N ALA A 62 16.09 14.66 14.03
CA ALA A 62 16.57 14.90 15.38
C ALA A 62 16.17 13.74 16.33
N PRO A 63 16.98 13.45 17.38
CA PRO A 63 16.65 12.43 18.38
C PRO A 63 15.27 12.61 19.03
N ALA A 64 14.87 13.87 19.28
CA ALA A 64 13.61 14.20 19.91
C ALA A 64 12.39 13.77 19.07
N ASP A 65 12.50 13.82 17.74
CA ASP A 65 11.42 13.47 16.83
C ASP A 65 11.16 11.95 16.80
N ILE A 66 12.18 11.16 17.11
CA ILE A 66 12.11 9.68 17.12
C ILE A 66 11.62 9.19 18.47
N GLN A 67 12.01 9.87 19.56
CA GLN A 67 11.61 9.54 20.93
C GLN A 67 10.12 9.79 21.22
N PHE A 68 9.41 10.50 20.33
CA PHE A 68 7.96 10.64 20.40
C PHE A 68 7.30 9.32 19.97
N ASN A 69 7.26 8.36 20.89
CA ASN A 69 6.85 6.99 20.59
C ASN A 69 5.32 6.88 20.50
N GLY A 70 4.80 6.80 19.27
CA GLY A 70 3.53 6.13 19.02
C GLY A 70 3.61 4.64 19.38
N ARG A 71 2.46 3.96 19.44
CA ARG A 71 2.42 2.49 19.61
C ARG A 71 2.11 1.80 18.29
N ALA A 72 2.58 0.56 18.12
CA ALA A 72 2.10 -0.30 17.05
C ALA A 72 0.59 -0.57 17.17
N TRP A 73 -0.12 -0.66 16.04
CA TRP A 73 -1.57 -0.91 15.99
C TRP A 73 -1.95 -2.21 16.70
N SER A 74 -3.13 -2.26 17.32
CA SER A 74 -3.65 -3.53 17.86
C SER A 74 -4.50 -4.27 16.82
N ILE A 75 -4.52 -5.60 16.92
CA ILE A 75 -5.32 -6.47 16.04
C ILE A 75 -6.81 -6.10 16.13
N GLN A 76 -7.31 -5.83 17.34
CA GLN A 76 -8.71 -5.48 17.59
C GLN A 76 -9.12 -4.16 16.91
N GLU A 77 -8.20 -3.20 16.78
CA GLU A 77 -8.45 -1.93 16.09
C GLU A 77 -8.48 -2.15 14.57
N LEU A 78 -7.53 -2.94 14.06
CA LEU A 78 -7.41 -3.25 12.64
C LEU A 78 -8.60 -4.07 12.12
N ARG A 79 -9.20 -4.92 12.96
CA ARG A 79 -10.42 -5.68 12.60
C ARG A 79 -11.63 -4.82 12.27
N LYS A 80 -11.67 -3.55 12.69
CA LYS A 80 -12.76 -2.62 12.39
C LYS A 80 -12.54 -1.77 11.13
N LYS A 81 -11.38 -1.92 10.47
CA LYS A 81 -11.02 -1.11 9.29
C LYS A 81 -11.38 -1.78 7.98
N SER A 82 -11.71 -0.97 6.97
CA SER A 82 -11.99 -1.45 5.61
C SER A 82 -10.74 -2.06 4.96
N PHE A 83 -10.91 -2.79 3.86
CA PHE A 83 -9.77 -3.32 3.11
C PHE A 83 -8.90 -2.18 2.56
N ASP A 84 -9.51 -1.15 1.99
CA ASP A 84 -8.82 0.00 1.41
C ASP A 84 -8.03 0.78 2.46
N ASP A 85 -8.60 0.98 3.65
CA ASP A 85 -7.90 1.64 4.76
C ASP A 85 -6.66 0.82 5.19
N LEU A 86 -6.79 -0.51 5.30
CA LEU A 86 -5.68 -1.39 5.65
C LEU A 86 -4.59 -1.38 4.58
N HIS A 87 -4.96 -1.33 3.31
CA HIS A 87 -4.04 -1.26 2.19
C HIS A 87 -3.29 0.08 2.13
N CYS A 88 -4.00 1.19 2.32
CA CYS A 88 -3.40 2.51 2.46
C CYS A 88 -2.45 2.57 3.66
N LEU A 89 -2.89 2.06 4.82
CA LEU A 89 -2.06 1.99 6.03
C LEU A 89 -0.80 1.17 5.81
N TRP A 90 -0.89 0.03 5.11
CA TRP A 90 0.27 -0.78 4.77
C TRP A 90 1.32 0.01 3.99
N TYR A 91 0.91 0.79 2.98
CA TYR A 91 1.84 1.60 2.21
C TYR A 91 2.41 2.78 2.99
N ILE A 92 1.64 3.39 3.89
CA ILE A 92 2.15 4.41 4.80
C ILE A 92 3.24 3.81 5.69
N CYS A 93 3.00 2.63 6.28
CA CYS A 93 4.00 1.91 7.07
C CYS A 93 5.26 1.57 6.24
N LEU A 94 5.08 1.12 5.00
CA LEU A 94 6.18 0.78 4.10
C LEU A 94 7.04 2.01 3.77
N LYS A 95 6.41 3.13 3.43
CA LYS A 95 7.10 4.40 3.15
C LYS A 95 7.89 4.88 4.37
N GLU A 96 7.28 4.85 5.54
CA GLU A 96 7.95 5.26 6.78
C GLU A 96 9.15 4.35 7.10
N ARG A 97 8.98 3.04 6.94
CA ARG A 97 10.07 2.07 7.13
C ARG A 97 11.23 2.29 6.15
N ASN A 98 10.96 2.69 4.90
CA ASN A 98 12.01 3.05 3.94
C ASN A 98 12.82 4.28 4.38
N LYS A 99 12.16 5.31 4.95
CA LYS A 99 12.85 6.47 5.52
C LYS A 99 13.74 6.07 6.69
N LEU A 100 13.19 5.27 7.62
CA LEU A 100 13.94 4.79 8.80
C LEU A 100 15.12 3.92 8.40
N TYR A 101 14.97 3.03 7.42
CA TYR A 101 16.06 2.17 6.95
C TYR A 101 17.24 2.97 6.40
N ARG A 102 16.96 4.07 5.67
CA ARG A 102 18.00 4.98 5.19
C ARG A 102 18.74 5.63 6.37
N GLU A 103 18.00 6.18 7.34
CA GLU A 103 18.56 6.85 8.52
C GLU A 103 19.39 5.88 9.37
N GLU A 104 18.85 4.69 9.63
CA GLU A 104 19.50 3.59 10.34
C GLU A 104 20.82 3.19 9.66
N HIS A 105 20.81 3.03 8.32
CA HIS A 105 22.00 2.65 7.56
C HIS A 105 23.13 3.70 7.68
N ILE A 106 22.79 4.99 7.67
CA ILE A 106 23.76 6.08 7.84
C ILE A 106 24.43 5.99 9.23
N TYR A 107 23.66 5.75 10.29
CA TYR A 107 24.23 5.60 11.63
C TYR A 107 25.03 4.32 11.81
N LYS A 108 24.60 3.22 11.19
CA LYS A 108 25.37 1.96 11.16
C LYS A 108 26.73 2.15 10.46
N GLN A 109 26.77 2.89 9.36
CA GLN A 109 28.02 3.19 8.66
C GLN A 109 28.97 4.06 9.50
N THR A 110 28.42 4.91 10.37
CA THR A 110 29.18 5.78 11.28
C THR A 110 29.47 5.11 12.63
N ASP A 111 29.13 3.82 12.78
CA ASP A 111 29.26 3.03 14.02
C ASP A 111 28.64 3.70 15.26
N SER A 112 27.50 4.37 15.06
CA SER A 112 26.79 5.06 16.13
C SER A 112 25.77 4.14 16.79
N LEU A 113 25.78 4.08 18.13
CA LEU A 113 24.78 3.37 18.93
C LEU A 113 23.34 3.86 18.70
N ARG A 114 23.17 5.05 18.11
CA ARG A 114 21.87 5.63 17.77
C ARG A 114 21.11 4.82 16.73
N SER A 115 21.76 3.94 15.96
CA SER A 115 21.09 3.07 14.99
C SER A 115 19.99 2.21 15.62
N TYR A 116 20.15 1.83 16.89
CA TYR A 116 19.18 1.01 17.61
C TYR A 116 17.83 1.71 17.81
N GLU A 117 17.81 3.03 17.98
CA GLU A 117 16.56 3.80 18.14
C GLU A 117 15.69 3.70 16.87
N TYR A 118 16.31 3.81 15.69
CA TYR A 118 15.63 3.69 14.40
C TYR A 118 15.17 2.26 14.11
N ASP A 119 16.00 1.27 14.45
CA ASP A 119 15.68 -0.15 14.30
C ASP A 119 14.49 -0.55 15.19
N ALA A 120 14.47 -0.09 16.46
CA ALA A 120 13.35 -0.33 17.37
C ALA A 120 12.02 0.23 16.83
N LEU A 121 12.02 1.45 16.27
CA LEU A 121 10.84 2.05 15.65
C LEU A 121 10.42 1.29 14.38
N SER A 122 11.38 0.90 13.54
CA SER A 122 11.15 0.06 12.36
C SER A 122 10.48 -1.27 12.72
N GLU A 123 10.89 -1.89 13.83
CA GLU A 123 10.28 -3.12 14.33
C GLU A 123 8.85 -2.92 14.87
N GLU A 124 8.53 -1.79 15.50
CA GLU A 124 7.13 -1.46 15.89
C GLU A 124 6.21 -1.28 14.66
N ILE A 125 6.71 -0.63 13.61
CA ILE A 125 6.00 -0.50 12.34
C ILE A 125 5.81 -1.88 11.70
N ARG A 126 6.86 -2.71 11.71
CA ARG A 126 6.81 -4.09 11.20
C ARG A 126 5.78 -4.95 11.94
N LYS A 127 5.67 -4.82 13.27
CA LYS A 127 4.63 -5.47 14.07
C LYS A 127 3.23 -5.07 13.60
N SER A 128 3.02 -3.78 13.30
CA SER A 128 1.74 -3.30 12.75
C SER A 128 1.44 -3.93 11.39
N MET A 129 2.42 -3.99 10.48
CA MET A 129 2.27 -4.64 9.17
C MET A 129 1.92 -6.14 9.32
N TRP A 130 2.62 -6.86 10.19
CA TRP A 130 2.32 -8.27 10.44
C TRP A 130 0.90 -8.49 10.96
N LYS A 131 0.42 -7.62 11.88
CA LYS A 131 -0.96 -7.66 12.37
C LYS A 131 -1.99 -7.37 11.27
N ILE A 132 -1.70 -6.46 10.34
CA ILE A 132 -2.55 -6.22 9.16
C ILE A 132 -2.68 -7.51 8.34
N LYS A 133 -1.55 -8.17 8.05
CA LYS A 133 -1.55 -9.45 7.33
C LYS A 133 -2.37 -10.51 8.06
N GLN A 134 -2.20 -10.61 9.38
CA GLN A 134 -2.96 -11.56 10.20
C GLN A 134 -4.48 -11.31 10.12
N VAL A 135 -4.92 -10.05 10.23
CA VAL A 135 -6.35 -9.70 10.14
C VAL A 135 -6.91 -10.01 8.75
N LEU A 136 -6.15 -9.79 7.69
CA LEU A 136 -6.58 -10.13 6.34
C LEU A 136 -6.74 -11.65 6.16
N SER A 137 -5.78 -12.45 6.64
CA SER A 137 -5.90 -13.91 6.61
C SER A 137 -7.03 -14.44 7.49
N GLU A 138 -7.22 -13.86 8.69
CA GLU A 138 -8.34 -14.20 9.58
C GLU A 138 -9.70 -13.95 8.90
N ARG A 139 -9.84 -12.82 8.20
CA ARG A 139 -11.07 -12.47 7.47
C ARG A 139 -11.34 -13.41 6.30
N ASP A 140 -10.31 -13.75 5.52
CA ASP A 140 -10.44 -14.67 4.39
C ASP A 140 -10.88 -16.07 4.87
N HIS A 141 -10.23 -16.59 5.93
CA HIS A 141 -10.65 -17.85 6.54
C HIS A 141 -12.07 -17.79 7.12
N ALA A 142 -12.44 -16.70 7.81
CA ALA A 142 -13.80 -16.53 8.30
C ALA A 142 -14.83 -16.52 7.17
N HIS A 143 -14.51 -15.88 6.04
CA HIS A 143 -15.36 -15.87 4.86
C HIS A 143 -15.51 -17.27 4.25
N GLN A 144 -14.41 -18.00 4.08
CA GLN A 144 -14.42 -19.37 3.56
C GLN A 144 -15.25 -20.31 4.44
N ASN A 145 -15.10 -20.25 5.76
CA ASN A 145 -15.88 -21.05 6.70
C ASN A 145 -17.40 -20.78 6.56
N VAL A 146 -17.77 -19.50 6.36
CA VAL A 146 -19.19 -19.13 6.14
C VAL A 146 -19.68 -19.64 4.80
N GLN A 147 -18.86 -19.62 3.74
CA GLN A 147 -19.25 -20.15 2.43
C GLN A 147 -19.56 -21.66 2.48
N GLU A 148 -18.82 -22.44 3.28
CA GLU A 148 -19.05 -23.88 3.43
C GLU A 148 -20.39 -24.21 4.12
N LEU A 149 -20.79 -23.39 5.09
CA LEU A 149 -22.02 -23.59 5.88
C LEU A 149 -23.21 -22.77 5.37
N TYR A 150 -22.99 -21.98 4.30
CA TYR A 150 -23.86 -20.91 3.83
C TYR A 150 -25.31 -21.36 3.67
N ASP A 151 -25.56 -22.43 2.91
CA ASP A 151 -26.93 -22.86 2.59
C ASP A 151 -27.73 -23.23 3.85
N THR A 152 -27.07 -23.87 4.82
CA THR A 152 -27.75 -24.33 6.04
C THR A 152 -28.01 -23.20 7.03
N GLU A 153 -27.06 -22.27 7.18
CA GLU A 153 -27.20 -21.15 8.09
C GLU A 153 -28.14 -20.09 7.54
N VAL A 154 -28.06 -19.80 6.23
CA VAL A 154 -28.94 -18.85 5.56
C VAL A 154 -30.39 -19.31 5.62
N SER A 155 -30.67 -20.60 5.35
CA SER A 155 -32.05 -21.11 5.48
C SER A 155 -32.62 -20.89 6.87
N LYS A 156 -31.86 -21.23 7.93
CA LYS A 156 -32.29 -21.02 9.32
C LYS A 156 -32.52 -19.55 9.64
N TYR A 157 -31.61 -18.69 9.19
CA TYR A 157 -31.74 -17.24 9.38
C TYR A 157 -32.96 -16.67 8.66
N LEU A 158 -33.24 -17.11 7.43
CA LEU A 158 -34.41 -16.68 6.67
C LEU A 158 -35.71 -17.15 7.31
N ASP A 159 -35.74 -18.35 7.90
CA ASP A 159 -36.90 -18.85 8.64
C ASP A 159 -37.14 -18.02 9.92
N GLU A 160 -36.09 -17.76 10.70
CA GLU A 160 -36.16 -16.91 11.90
C GLU A 160 -36.60 -15.47 11.55
N PHE A 161 -36.03 -14.89 10.50
CA PHE A 161 -36.39 -13.55 10.03
C PHE A 161 -37.86 -13.50 9.62
N LYS A 162 -38.33 -14.51 8.87
CA LYS A 162 -39.73 -14.63 8.45
C LYS A 162 -40.66 -14.71 9.65
N GLU A 163 -40.35 -15.54 10.64
CA GLU A 163 -41.14 -15.63 11.87
C GLU A 163 -41.23 -14.29 12.60
N ASN A 164 -40.10 -13.59 12.75
CA ASN A 164 -40.06 -12.30 13.44
C ASN A 164 -40.88 -11.24 12.69
N TYR A 165 -40.78 -11.18 11.37
CA TYR A 165 -41.54 -10.27 10.53
C TYR A 165 -43.06 -10.53 10.61
N LEU A 166 -43.47 -11.81 10.62
CA LEU A 166 -44.88 -12.16 10.73
C LEU A 166 -45.47 -11.87 12.11
N LYS A 167 -44.66 -12.00 13.18
CA LYS A 167 -45.07 -11.73 14.57
C LYS A 167 -45.26 -10.23 14.85
N ASP A 168 -44.42 -9.36 14.30
CA ASP A 168 -44.45 -7.92 14.62
C ASP A 168 -45.66 -7.21 14.02
N GLU A 169 -46.38 -6.36 14.75
CA GLU A 169 -47.59 -5.70 14.22
C GLU A 169 -47.27 -4.54 13.27
N ASP A 170 -46.24 -3.74 13.57
CA ASP A 170 -45.86 -2.54 12.83
C ASP A 170 -44.66 -2.77 11.91
N VAL A 171 -44.92 -3.40 10.77
CA VAL A 171 -43.88 -3.83 9.83
C VAL A 171 -43.57 -2.78 8.76
N GLU A 172 -44.42 -1.77 8.62
CA GLU A 172 -44.19 -0.63 7.72
C GLU A 172 -43.37 0.50 8.39
N SER A 173 -42.69 0.18 9.50
CA SER A 173 -41.76 1.09 10.17
C SER A 173 -40.42 1.21 9.41
N ASP A 174 -39.81 2.39 9.43
CA ASP A 174 -38.48 2.66 8.88
C ASP A 174 -37.42 1.64 9.35
N ALA A 175 -37.49 1.21 10.61
CA ALA A 175 -36.56 0.22 11.15
C ALA A 175 -36.68 -1.15 10.49
N TRP A 176 -37.88 -1.54 10.05
CA TRP A 176 -38.10 -2.78 9.33
C TRP A 176 -37.69 -2.67 7.86
N PHE A 177 -37.89 -1.51 7.24
CA PHE A 177 -37.36 -1.23 5.91
C PHE A 177 -35.83 -1.34 5.88
N ASP A 178 -35.12 -0.69 6.80
CA ASP A 178 -33.66 -0.79 6.95
C ASP A 178 -33.19 -2.24 7.15
N LYS A 179 -33.92 -3.03 7.95
CA LYS A 179 -33.58 -4.46 8.16
C LYS A 179 -33.74 -5.26 6.89
N LEU A 180 -34.83 -5.04 6.16
CA LEU A 180 -35.18 -5.76 4.94
C LEU A 180 -34.19 -5.40 3.83
N GLU A 181 -33.81 -4.14 3.72
CA GLU A 181 -32.78 -3.62 2.84
C GLU A 181 -31.40 -4.25 3.13
N ARG A 182 -30.98 -4.27 4.41
CA ARG A 182 -29.73 -4.94 4.81
C ARG A 182 -29.74 -6.44 4.50
N LEU A 183 -30.86 -7.13 4.70
CA LEU A 183 -31.01 -8.55 4.36
C LEU A 183 -30.91 -8.75 2.84
N GLN A 184 -31.61 -7.93 2.07
CA GLN A 184 -31.57 -7.91 0.61
C GLN A 184 -30.15 -7.82 0.08
N TYR A 185 -29.40 -6.84 0.57
CA TYR A 185 -28.02 -6.62 0.17
C TYR A 185 -27.11 -7.75 0.64
N ALA A 186 -27.20 -8.17 1.91
CA ALA A 186 -26.27 -9.14 2.49
C ALA A 186 -26.44 -10.57 1.96
N ILE A 187 -27.67 -11.02 1.72
CA ILE A 187 -27.96 -12.41 1.31
C ILE A 187 -28.10 -12.51 -0.21
N PHE A 188 -28.88 -11.63 -0.82
CA PHE A 188 -29.26 -11.74 -2.23
C PHE A 188 -28.45 -10.82 -3.15
N GLY A 189 -27.68 -9.88 -2.59
CA GLY A 189 -26.92 -8.89 -3.37
C GLY A 189 -27.79 -7.87 -4.08
N ILE A 190 -29.04 -7.66 -3.61
CA ILE A 190 -29.96 -6.68 -4.18
C ILE A 190 -29.57 -5.31 -3.62
N PRO A 191 -29.14 -4.34 -4.45
CA PRO A 191 -28.84 -3.00 -4.00
C PRO A 191 -30.13 -2.19 -3.80
N ASP A 192 -30.07 -1.24 -2.88
CA ASP A 192 -31.18 -0.34 -2.50
C ASP A 192 -31.67 0.49 -3.69
N VAL A 193 -30.71 0.97 -4.50
CA VAL A 193 -30.95 1.71 -5.73
C VAL A 193 -30.59 0.82 -6.92
N LEU A 194 -31.60 0.52 -7.74
CA LEU A 194 -31.42 -0.23 -8.98
C LEU A 194 -30.91 0.71 -10.08
N ASP A 195 -29.68 0.47 -10.52
CA ASP A 195 -29.07 1.19 -11.63
C ASP A 195 -29.22 0.39 -12.94
N TYR A 196 -29.02 1.05 -14.09
CA TYR A 196 -28.98 0.35 -15.39
C TYR A 196 -27.89 -0.73 -15.48
N ASN A 197 -26.91 -0.70 -14.58
CA ASN A 197 -25.81 -1.66 -14.49
C ASN A 197 -26.10 -2.82 -13.53
N THR A 198 -27.26 -2.86 -12.87
CA THR A 198 -27.57 -3.93 -11.92
C THR A 198 -27.67 -5.28 -12.64
N ILE A 199 -26.84 -6.22 -12.19
CA ILE A 199 -26.79 -7.57 -12.74
C ILE A 199 -27.90 -8.40 -12.09
N VAL A 200 -28.73 -9.04 -12.92
CA VAL A 200 -29.85 -9.89 -12.46
C VAL A 200 -29.42 -11.36 -12.49
N ASP A 201 -29.03 -11.86 -11.33
CA ASP A 201 -28.61 -13.26 -11.14
C ASP A 201 -29.74 -14.14 -10.56
N LEU A 202 -29.53 -15.46 -10.50
CA LEU A 202 -30.48 -16.39 -9.88
C LEU A 202 -30.79 -16.03 -8.41
N ARG A 203 -29.75 -15.64 -7.65
CA ARG A 203 -29.90 -15.18 -6.26
C ARG A 203 -30.76 -13.93 -6.13
N PHE A 204 -30.68 -13.02 -7.11
CA PHE A 204 -31.51 -11.82 -7.16
C PHE A 204 -32.99 -12.21 -7.31
N LEU A 205 -33.31 -13.15 -8.19
CA LEU A 205 -34.68 -13.66 -8.36
C LEU A 205 -35.20 -14.40 -7.13
N GLU A 206 -34.35 -15.20 -6.47
CA GLU A 206 -34.67 -15.86 -5.21
C GLU A 206 -35.02 -14.85 -4.12
N GLY A 207 -34.27 -13.75 -4.02
CA GLY A 207 -34.55 -12.66 -3.09
C GLY A 207 -35.89 -11.98 -3.35
N ILE A 208 -36.19 -11.64 -4.61
CA ILE A 208 -37.50 -11.08 -5.00
C ILE A 208 -38.64 -12.02 -4.63
N LYS A 209 -38.48 -13.32 -4.93
CA LYS A 209 -39.48 -14.33 -4.60
C LYS A 209 -39.69 -14.44 -3.09
N TYR A 210 -38.61 -14.46 -2.30
CA TYR A 210 -38.68 -14.53 -0.84
C TYR A 210 -39.43 -13.32 -0.27
N ILE A 211 -39.09 -12.11 -0.70
CA ILE A 211 -39.74 -10.87 -0.22
C ILE A 211 -41.20 -10.80 -0.66
N GLY A 212 -41.50 -11.20 -1.89
CA GLY A 212 -42.86 -11.27 -2.40
C GLY A 212 -43.74 -12.18 -1.55
N ASN A 213 -43.25 -13.38 -1.23
CA ASN A 213 -43.95 -14.32 -0.35
C ASN A 213 -44.11 -13.77 1.07
N LEU A 214 -43.06 -13.16 1.61
CA LEU A 214 -43.06 -12.60 2.96
C LEU A 214 -44.08 -11.45 3.11
N LYS A 215 -44.16 -10.54 2.14
CA LYS A 215 -45.18 -9.49 2.10
C LYS A 215 -46.57 -10.07 1.87
N PHE A 216 -46.70 -11.02 0.94
CA PHE A 216 -47.96 -11.68 0.67
C PHE A 216 -48.56 -12.32 1.92
N GLU A 217 -47.81 -13.15 2.64
CA GLU A 217 -48.28 -13.82 3.86
C GLU A 217 -48.67 -12.85 4.97
N LYS A 218 -47.97 -11.71 5.08
CA LYS A 218 -48.28 -10.68 6.07
C LYS A 218 -49.59 -9.96 5.76
N PHE A 219 -49.75 -9.49 4.53
CA PHE A 219 -50.84 -8.60 4.15
C PHE A 219 -52.06 -9.33 3.58
N GLN A 220 -51.96 -10.62 3.25
CA GLN A 220 -53.10 -11.43 2.85
C GLN A 220 -54.20 -11.43 3.92
N LYS A 221 -53.83 -11.53 5.21
CA LYS A 221 -54.78 -11.54 6.34
C LYS A 221 -55.39 -10.19 6.66
N ALA A 222 -54.83 -9.09 6.15
CA ALA A 222 -55.35 -7.74 6.37
C ALA A 222 -56.41 -7.33 5.34
N ALA A 223 -56.54 -8.11 4.24
CA ALA A 223 -57.46 -7.83 3.15
C ALA A 223 -58.82 -8.54 3.26
N ASP A 224 -58.94 -9.53 4.16
CA ASP A 224 -60.19 -10.22 4.52
C ASP A 224 -60.81 -9.58 5.78
#